data_AF-A0A956TIY5-F1
#
_entry.id   AF-A0A956TIY5-F1
#
_cell.length_a   1.000
_cell.length_b   1.000
_cell.length_c   1.000
_cell.angle_alpha   90.00
_cell.angle_beta   90.00
_cell.angle_gamma   90.00
#
_symmetry.space_group_name_H-M   'P 1'
#
loop_
_entity.id
_entity.type
_entity.pdbx_description
1 polymer ?
#
loop_
_entity_poly.entity_id
_entity_poly.type
_entity_poly.pdbx_seq_one_letter_code
_entity_poly.pdbx_strand_id
1 'polypeptide(L)'
;EWGPGDMGMSFGHDDAHDPPYPQDMNEARDKIKAALDRQGIAFYSSWADPSMTMEQRLDFSVDVLGVKMMGAPNKAWADYGRRKTGRTMPV
;
A
#
# COMPACT_ATOMS: atom_id res chain seq x y z
N GLU A 1 2.78 8.05 -5.63
CA GLU A 1 2.01 7.73 -4.42
C GLU A 1 0.53 7.67 -4.82
N TRP A 2 -0.28 6.95 -4.06
CA TRP A 2 -1.73 6.93 -4.21
C TRP A 2 -2.36 7.21 -2.84
N GLY A 3 -3.03 8.35 -2.72
CA GLY A 3 -3.75 8.77 -1.52
C GLY A 3 -5.20 8.25 -1.54
N PRO A 4 -5.56 7.23 -0.74
CA PRO A 4 -6.90 6.67 -0.74
C PRO A 4 -7.96 7.66 -0.24
N GLY A 5 -7.64 8.52 0.73
CA GLY A 5 -8.55 9.56 1.22
C GLY A 5 -8.98 10.56 0.14
N ASP A 6 -8.02 11.14 -0.59
CA ASP A 6 -8.32 12.07 -1.69
C ASP A 6 -9.08 11.38 -2.83
N MET A 7 -8.77 10.12 -3.09
CA MET A 7 -9.47 9.30 -4.08
C MET A 7 -10.92 9.05 -3.65
N GLY A 8 -11.16 8.69 -2.39
CA GLY A 8 -12.49 8.51 -1.82
C GLY A 8 -13.33 9.77 -1.95
N MET A 9 -12.79 10.93 -1.54
CA MET A 9 -13.46 12.23 -1.70
C MET A 9 -13.80 12.53 -3.18
N SER A 10 -12.90 12.20 -4.11
CA SER A 10 -13.12 12.43 -5.55
C SER A 10 -14.26 11.58 -6.14
N PHE A 11 -14.52 10.42 -5.55
CA PHE A 11 -15.64 9.54 -5.92
C PHE A 11 -16.91 9.78 -5.09
N GLY A 12 -16.88 10.71 -4.13
CA GLY A 12 -18.01 10.99 -3.23
C GLY A 12 -18.16 10.00 -2.08
N HIS A 13 -17.08 9.29 -1.72
CA HIS A 13 -17.03 8.44 -0.53
C HIS A 13 -16.49 9.24 0.66
N ASP A 14 -17.40 9.65 1.55
CA ASP A 14 -17.08 10.54 2.68
C ASP A 14 -16.14 9.91 3.73
N ASP A 15 -16.13 8.58 3.85
CA ASP A 15 -15.39 7.84 4.89
C ASP A 15 -14.69 6.57 4.33
N ALA A 16 -14.10 6.68 3.13
CA ALA A 16 -13.34 5.59 2.50
C ALA A 16 -11.82 5.83 2.54
N HIS A 17 -11.31 6.40 3.65
CA HIS A 17 -9.87 6.66 3.82
C HIS A 17 -9.06 5.36 4.01
N ASP A 18 -9.62 4.39 4.74
CA ASP A 18 -8.97 3.13 5.08
C ASP A 18 -9.66 1.94 4.40
N PRO A 19 -8.90 0.86 4.10
CA PRO A 19 -9.47 -0.32 3.45
C PRO A 19 -10.34 -1.14 4.42
N PRO A 20 -11.25 -1.98 3.90
CA PRO A 20 -11.46 -2.30 2.48
C PRO A 20 -12.12 -1.16 1.69
N TYR A 21 -11.55 -0.86 0.52
CA TYR A 21 -12.05 0.22 -0.33
C TYR A 21 -13.22 -0.24 -1.21
N PRO A 22 -14.16 0.67 -1.54
CA PRO A 22 -15.11 0.51 -2.63
C PRO A 22 -14.45 0.07 -3.95
N GLN A 23 -15.23 -0.61 -4.80
CA GLN A 23 -14.71 -1.25 -6.01
C GLN A 23 -14.15 -0.24 -7.02
N ASP A 24 -14.78 0.92 -7.19
CA ASP A 24 -14.33 2.01 -8.05
C ASP A 24 -12.96 2.57 -7.62
N MET A 25 -12.72 2.68 -6.30
CA MET A 25 -11.41 3.05 -5.75
C MET A 25 -10.35 1.97 -6.00
N ASN A 26 -10.69 0.68 -5.88
CA ASN A 26 -9.78 -0.42 -6.23
C ASN A 26 -9.42 -0.38 -7.72
N GLU A 27 -10.40 -0.16 -8.60
CA GLU A 27 -10.17 -0.03 -10.05
C GLU A 27 -9.26 1.15 -10.38
N ALA A 28 -9.46 2.30 -9.71
CA ALA A 28 -8.61 3.47 -9.85
C ALA A 28 -7.16 3.17 -9.41
N ARG A 29 -6.98 2.54 -8.23
CA ARG A 29 -5.68 2.10 -7.73
C ARG A 29 -4.97 1.19 -8.73
N ASP A 30 -5.67 0.16 -9.20
CA ASP A 30 -5.08 -0.89 -10.03
C ASP A 30 -4.69 -0.33 -11.41
N LYS A 31 -5.47 0.62 -11.95
CA LYS A 31 -5.12 1.35 -13.19
C LYS A 31 -3.84 2.17 -13.03
N ILE A 32 -3.68 2.89 -11.92
CA ILE A 32 -2.47 3.68 -11.62
C ILE A 32 -1.27 2.75 -11.44
N LYS A 33 -1.42 1.70 -10.61
CA LYS A 33 -0.37 0.71 -10.37
C LYS A 33 0.11 0.07 -11.67
N ALA A 34 -0.81 -0.41 -12.52
CA ALA A 34 -0.47 -1.01 -13.80
C ALA A 34 0.29 -0.02 -14.72
N ALA A 35 -0.01 1.28 -14.66
CA ALA A 35 0.72 2.28 -15.42
C ALA A 35 2.16 2.48 -14.92
N LEU A 36 2.38 2.47 -13.61
CA LEU A 36 3.70 2.59 -13.00
C LEU A 36 4.55 1.33 -13.23
N ASP A 37 3.94 0.16 -13.10
CA ASP A 37 4.61 -1.13 -13.35
C ASP A 37 5.16 -1.22 -14.78
N ARG A 38 4.40 -0.75 -15.78
CA ARG A 38 4.85 -0.69 -17.19
C ARG A 38 6.08 0.20 -17.40
N GLN A 39 6.33 1.13 -16.48
CA GLN A 39 7.46 2.05 -16.54
C GLN A 39 8.57 1.67 -15.54
N GLY A 40 8.43 0.56 -14.81
CA GLY A 40 9.36 0.18 -13.74
C GLY A 40 9.41 1.18 -12.58
N ILE A 41 8.36 1.99 -12.40
CA ILE A 41 8.28 2.98 -11.33
C ILE A 41 7.64 2.34 -10.11
N ALA A 42 8.27 2.49 -8.94
CA ALA A 42 7.76 1.94 -7.70
C ALA A 42 6.40 2.56 -7.31
N PHE A 43 5.42 1.70 -7.06
CA PHE A 43 4.15 2.11 -6.46
C PHE A 43 4.32 2.31 -4.94
N TYR A 44 3.66 3.35 -4.42
CA TYR A 44 3.59 3.64 -2.99
C TYR A 44 2.12 3.82 -2.61
N SER A 45 1.70 3.01 -1.64
CA SER A 45 0.36 2.95 -1.07
C SER A 45 0.47 2.43 0.35
N SER A 46 -0.38 2.92 1.25
CA SER A 46 -0.62 2.27 2.55
C SER A 46 -1.69 1.17 2.42
N TRP A 47 -1.76 0.29 3.42
CA TRP A 47 -2.85 -0.66 3.61
C TRP A 47 -3.11 -0.85 5.11
N ALA A 48 -4.17 -0.24 5.62
CA ALA A 48 -4.45 -0.16 7.05
C ALA A 48 -5.70 -0.95 7.49
N ASP A 49 -6.00 -2.06 6.80
CA ASP A 49 -7.24 -2.85 7.02
C ASP A 49 -7.39 -3.29 8.48
N PRO A 50 -8.43 -2.82 9.21
CA PRO A 50 -8.61 -3.09 10.63
C PRO A 50 -8.81 -4.57 10.95
N SER A 51 -9.23 -5.40 9.99
CA SER A 51 -9.40 -6.83 10.15
C SER A 51 -8.10 -7.63 10.09
N MET A 52 -7.02 -7.01 9.58
CA MET A 52 -5.72 -7.64 9.41
C MET A 52 -4.75 -7.32 10.55
N THR A 53 -3.95 -8.31 10.94
CA THR A 53 -2.76 -8.09 11.79
C THR A 53 -1.74 -7.22 11.05
N MET A 54 -0.80 -6.62 11.80
CA MET A 54 0.27 -5.83 11.18
C MET A 54 1.12 -6.64 10.20
N GLU A 55 1.38 -7.91 10.49
CA GLU A 55 2.08 -8.82 9.58
C GLU A 55 1.30 -9.02 8.28
N GLN A 56 0.00 -9.31 8.37
CA GLN A 56 -0.87 -9.47 7.20
C GLN A 56 -0.94 -8.19 6.35
N ARG A 57 -0.98 -7.01 6.99
CA ARG A 57 -0.95 -5.72 6.28
C ARG A 57 0.36 -5.50 5.52
N LEU A 58 1.49 -5.85 6.14
CA LEU A 58 2.82 -5.79 5.53
C LEU A 58 2.92 -6.76 4.35
N ASP A 59 2.50 -8.00 4.55
CA ASP A 59 2.47 -9.02 3.52
C ASP A 59 1.60 -8.61 2.34
N PHE A 60 0.39 -8.11 2.60
CA PHE A 60 -0.50 -7.60 1.56
C PHE A 60 0.14 -6.41 0.81
N SER A 61 0.75 -5.48 1.53
CA SER A 61 1.42 -4.32 0.92
C SER A 61 2.56 -4.74 0.00
N VAL A 62 3.38 -5.70 0.41
CA VAL A 62 4.57 -6.15 -0.34
C VAL A 62 4.19 -7.12 -1.46
N ASP A 63 3.39 -8.14 -1.16
CA ASP A 63 3.16 -9.28 -2.06
C ASP A 63 1.99 -9.01 -3.03
N VAL A 64 0.96 -8.27 -2.59
CA VAL A 64 -0.23 -7.99 -3.40
C VAL A 64 -0.14 -6.60 -4.05
N LEU A 65 0.08 -5.56 -3.24
CA LEU A 65 0.21 -4.19 -3.77
C LEU A 65 1.57 -3.92 -4.41
N GLY A 66 2.58 -4.75 -4.16
CA GLY A 66 3.90 -4.63 -4.78
C GLY A 66 4.68 -3.38 -4.34
N VAL A 67 4.33 -2.76 -3.19
CA VAL A 67 4.95 -1.50 -2.79
C VAL A 67 6.43 -1.70 -2.49
N LYS A 68 7.26 -0.72 -2.89
CA LYS A 68 8.71 -0.73 -2.59
C LYS A 68 9.08 0.17 -1.43
N MET A 69 8.12 0.95 -0.94
CA MET A 69 8.25 1.85 0.19
C MET A 69 6.91 1.89 0.94
N MET A 70 6.97 1.92 2.27
CA MET A 70 5.83 2.08 3.14
C MET A 70 6.28 2.61 4.50
N GLY A 71 5.38 3.26 5.22
CA GLY A 71 5.58 3.56 6.63
C GLY A 71 5.56 2.27 7.47
N ALA A 72 6.42 2.21 8.48
CA ALA A 72 6.37 1.17 9.51
C ALA A 72 6.18 1.84 10.88
N PRO A 73 5.30 1.31 11.76
CA PRO A 73 4.99 1.97 13.04
C PRO A 73 6.17 1.95 14.02
N ASN A 74 7.13 1.04 13.85
CA ASN A 74 8.35 0.97 14.65
C ASN A 74 9.46 0.19 13.93
N LYS A 75 10.65 0.14 14.53
CA LYS A 75 11.84 -0.54 13.98
C LYS A 75 11.60 -2.03 13.70
N ALA A 76 10.85 -2.73 14.55
CA ALA A 76 10.64 -4.18 14.40
C ALA A 76 9.93 -4.52 13.08
N TRP A 77 8.91 -3.73 12.73
CA TRP A 77 8.17 -3.89 11.47
C TRP A 77 8.95 -3.39 10.26
N ALA A 78 9.76 -2.36 10.42
CA ALA A 78 10.70 -1.95 9.37
C ALA A 78 11.72 -3.06 9.07
N ASP A 79 12.25 -3.72 10.11
CA ASP A 79 13.19 -4.84 9.97
C ASP A 79 12.51 -6.08 9.38
N TYR A 80 11.25 -6.35 9.74
CA TYR A 80 10.44 -7.40 9.12
C TYR A 80 10.34 -7.20 7.61
N GLY A 81 9.89 -6.03 7.16
CA GLY A 81 9.80 -5.70 5.74
C GLY A 81 11.14 -5.82 5.02
N ARG A 82 12.23 -5.30 5.61
CA ARG A 82 13.59 -5.41 5.05
C ARG A 82 14.02 -6.87 4.84
N ARG A 83 13.81 -7.73 5.84
CA ARG A 83 14.14 -9.16 5.73
C ARG A 83 13.30 -9.84 4.65
N LYS A 84 11.99 -9.59 4.64
CA LYS A 84 11.06 -10.16 3.65
C LYS A 84 11.45 -9.78 2.22
N THR A 85 11.83 -8.53 1.98
CA THR A 85 12.24 -8.06 0.65
C THR A 85 13.71 -8.30 0.33
N GLY A 86 14.48 -8.94 1.23
CA GLY A 86 15.92 -9.13 1.05
C GLY A 86 16.72 -7.83 0.91
N ARG A 87 16.25 -6.72 1.51
CA ARG A 87 16.91 -5.41 1.39
C ARG A 87 18.26 -5.44 2.12
N THR A 88 19.34 -5.17 1.40
CA THR A 88 20.72 -5.17 1.92
C THR A 88 21.30 -3.77 2.15
N MET A 89 20.58 -2.71 1.78
CA MET A 89 21.04 -1.33 1.96
C MET A 89 21.21 -0.98 3.45
N PRO A 90 22.27 -0.23 3.83
CA PRO A 90 22.46 0.27 5.19
C PRO A 90 21.25 1.07 5.70
N VAL A 91 21.08 1.09 7.02
CA VAL A 91 19.99 1.79 7.73
C VAL A 91 20.54 3.02 8.46
#